data_AF-A0A821FFS5-F1
#
_entry.id   AF-A0A821FFS5-F1
#
_cell.length_a   1.000
_cell.length_b   1.000
_cell.length_c   1.000
_cell.angle_alpha   90.00
_cell.angle_beta   90.00
_cell.angle_gamma   90.00
#
_symmetry.space_group_name_H-M   'P 1'
#
loop_
_entity.id
_entity.type
_entity.pdbx_description
1 polymer ?
#
loop_
_entity_poly.entity_id
_entity_poly.type
_entity_poly.pdbx_seq_one_letter_code
_entity_poly.pdbx_strand_id
1 'polypeptide(L)'
;MINQEFFHAIHDATIFNDGQLDNLLIASYEGINWLYFNPESEQWKIEHVGDGEQEKIPQAIYWCNGDIDVGRIENEPLPYMVAIKPFHGNVISAYVKNTKNSLKNIQWKRYTLDVYGYPNDNGESSAHYIACGDFDKDGDDEFLAALREPSPSQGVYFYKAINLTHGLFAEWKVSDDSAARIAIVDFDYDNVLDSATISYSVPS
;
A
#
# COMPACT_ATOMS: atom_id res chain seq x y z
N MET A 1 15.04 -17.88 -9.35
CA MET A 1 16.05 -17.73 -8.28
C MET A 1 16.16 -16.24 -8.01
N ILE A 2 15.98 -15.81 -6.76
CA ILE A 2 16.18 -14.40 -6.38
C ILE A 2 17.69 -14.13 -6.39
N ASN A 3 18.12 -13.11 -7.12
CA ASN A 3 19.53 -12.73 -7.27
C ASN A 3 19.66 -11.20 -7.10
N GLN A 4 20.84 -10.65 -7.39
CA GLN A 4 21.12 -9.21 -7.27
C GLN A 4 20.36 -8.32 -8.27
N GLU A 5 19.58 -8.89 -9.20
CA GLU A 5 18.82 -8.14 -10.20
C GLU A 5 17.44 -7.69 -9.69
N PHE A 6 17.05 -8.08 -8.47
CA PHE A 6 15.74 -7.79 -7.88
C PHE A 6 15.86 -7.11 -6.51
N PHE A 7 14.88 -6.25 -6.21
CA PHE A 7 14.69 -5.60 -4.91
C PHE A 7 15.85 -4.70 -4.47
N HIS A 8 16.36 -3.87 -5.38
CA HIS A 8 17.53 -3.01 -5.12
C HIS A 8 17.33 -2.05 -3.93
N ALA A 9 16.09 -1.64 -3.66
CA ALA A 9 15.69 -0.99 -2.42
C ALA A 9 14.27 -1.43 -2.10
N ILE A 10 14.03 -1.85 -0.85
CA ILE A 10 12.71 -2.21 -0.32
C ILE A 10 12.38 -1.17 0.74
N HIS A 11 11.19 -0.57 0.65
CA HIS A 11 10.69 0.30 1.71
C HIS A 11 9.67 -0.44 2.58
N ASP A 12 8.79 -1.23 1.97
CA ASP A 12 7.94 -2.18 2.73
C ASP A 12 7.54 -3.43 1.94
N ALA A 13 6.97 -4.40 2.65
CA ALA A 13 6.37 -5.60 2.10
C ALA A 13 5.22 -6.11 2.98
N THR A 14 4.13 -6.56 2.34
CA THR A 14 2.96 -7.11 3.02
C THR A 14 2.76 -8.59 2.70
N ILE A 15 2.20 -9.33 3.66
CA ILE A 15 1.87 -10.75 3.50
C ILE A 15 0.37 -10.88 3.30
N PHE A 16 -0.03 -11.69 2.32
CA PHE A 16 -1.42 -12.12 2.18
C PHE A 16 -1.50 -13.63 1.95
N ASN A 17 -2.62 -14.23 2.31
CA ASN A 17 -2.84 -15.67 2.16
C ASN A 17 -3.86 -15.90 1.05
N ASP A 18 -3.54 -16.78 0.09
CA ASP A 18 -4.41 -17.11 -1.04
C ASP A 18 -5.31 -18.34 -0.80
N GLY A 19 -5.36 -18.82 0.45
CA GLY A 19 -6.02 -20.05 0.86
C GLY A 19 -5.11 -21.29 0.81
N GLN A 20 -3.86 -21.17 0.35
CA GLN A 20 -2.89 -22.26 0.32
C GLN A 20 -1.61 -21.90 1.06
N LEU A 21 -0.94 -20.83 0.63
CA LEU A 21 0.35 -20.40 1.15
C LEU A 21 0.36 -18.89 1.38
N ASP A 22 1.31 -18.47 2.21
CA ASP A 22 1.60 -17.06 2.37
C ASP A 22 2.33 -16.53 1.13
N ASN A 23 1.90 -15.37 0.69
CA ASN A 23 2.40 -14.64 -0.46
C ASN A 23 2.99 -13.32 0.02
N LEU A 24 4.05 -12.84 -0.64
CA LEU A 24 4.69 -11.59 -0.29
C LEU A 24 4.55 -10.58 -1.43
N LEU A 25 3.95 -9.43 -1.16
CA LEU A 25 3.98 -8.27 -2.04
C LEU A 25 5.04 -7.30 -1.55
N ILE A 26 5.92 -6.88 -2.44
CA ILE A 26 7.10 -6.10 -2.11
C ILE A 26 7.02 -4.76 -2.84
N ALA A 27 6.99 -3.66 -2.09
CA ALA A 27 7.20 -2.31 -2.61
C ALA A 27 8.70 -2.05 -2.69
N SER A 28 9.19 -1.96 -3.91
CA SER A 28 10.61 -1.86 -4.20
C SER A 28 10.90 -0.83 -5.28
N TYR A 29 12.18 -0.54 -5.49
CA TYR A 29 12.65 0.33 -6.56
C TYR A 29 12.17 -0.09 -7.97
N GLU A 30 11.97 -1.39 -8.20
CA GLU A 30 11.52 -1.92 -9.49
C GLU A 30 10.00 -1.87 -9.68
N GLY A 31 9.24 -1.62 -8.62
CA GLY A 31 7.79 -1.69 -8.67
C GLY A 31 7.21 -2.38 -7.45
N ILE A 32 5.95 -2.76 -7.65
CA ILE A 32 5.29 -3.76 -6.83
C ILE A 32 5.56 -5.11 -7.49
N ASN A 33 6.10 -6.04 -6.70
CA ASN A 33 6.39 -7.38 -7.15
C ASN A 33 5.76 -8.38 -6.20
N TRP A 34 5.14 -9.42 -6.75
CA TRP A 34 4.55 -10.53 -6.01
C TRP A 34 5.50 -11.72 -6.03
N LEU A 35 6.04 -12.04 -4.86
CA LEU A 35 6.86 -13.21 -4.61
C LEU A 35 6.03 -14.32 -3.96
N TYR A 36 5.99 -15.50 -4.59
CA TYR A 36 5.26 -16.65 -4.07
C TYR A 36 5.94 -17.98 -4.42
N PHE A 37 5.63 -19.02 -3.65
CA PHE A 37 6.06 -20.38 -3.96
C PHE A 37 5.00 -21.08 -4.80
N ASN A 38 5.36 -21.54 -6.01
CA ASN A 38 4.47 -22.31 -6.86
C ASN A 38 4.62 -23.81 -6.57
N PRO A 39 3.62 -24.47 -5.96
CA PRO A 39 3.71 -25.88 -5.58
C PRO A 39 3.67 -26.84 -6.78
N GLU A 40 3.05 -26.47 -7.91
CA GLU A 40 3.03 -27.31 -9.12
C GLU A 40 4.42 -27.45 -9.74
N SER A 41 5.23 -26.37 -9.68
CA SER A 41 6.59 -26.34 -10.23
C SER A 41 7.70 -26.46 -9.21
N GLU A 42 7.36 -26.53 -7.91
CA GLU A 42 8.27 -26.53 -6.76
C GLU A 42 9.31 -25.38 -6.80
N GLN A 43 8.88 -24.18 -7.21
CA GLN A 43 9.77 -23.04 -7.42
C GLN A 43 9.18 -21.75 -6.90
N TRP A 44 10.05 -20.90 -6.36
CA TRP A 44 9.75 -19.48 -6.15
C TRP A 44 9.55 -18.75 -7.48
N LYS A 45 8.46 -18.00 -7.58
CA LYS A 45 8.08 -17.14 -8.71
C LYS A 45 8.02 -15.70 -8.25
N ILE A 46 8.45 -14.81 -9.16
CA ILE A 46 8.27 -13.36 -9.02
C ILE A 46 7.39 -12.94 -10.18
N GLU A 47 6.25 -12.31 -9.86
CA GLU A 47 5.37 -11.69 -10.83
C GLU A 47 5.40 -10.17 -10.64
N HIS A 48 5.63 -9.45 -11.73
CA HIS A 48 5.59 -8.00 -11.71
C HIS A 48 4.13 -7.52 -11.72
N VAL A 49 3.77 -6.66 -10.77
CA VAL A 49 2.40 -6.15 -10.60
C VAL A 49 2.24 -4.77 -11.21
N GLY A 50 3.21 -3.89 -11.01
CA GLY A 50 3.19 -2.56 -11.61
C GLY A 50 4.40 -1.72 -11.26
N ASP A 51 4.75 -0.81 -12.17
CA ASP A 51 6.02 -0.10 -12.16
C ASP A 51 6.13 1.03 -11.10
N GLY A 52 5.06 1.29 -10.32
CA GLY A 52 5.02 2.42 -9.38
C GLY A 52 4.94 3.79 -10.07
N GLU A 53 5.56 4.82 -9.49
CA GLU A 53 5.71 6.13 -10.12
C GLU A 53 6.89 6.12 -11.11
N GLN A 54 6.61 6.50 -12.35
CA GLN A 54 7.54 6.46 -13.48
C GLN A 54 7.91 7.87 -13.97
N GLU A 55 7.12 8.88 -13.59
CA GLU A 55 7.47 10.26 -13.89
C GLU A 55 8.65 10.69 -13.02
N LYS A 56 9.71 11.16 -13.68
CA LYS A 56 10.86 11.74 -12.99
C LYS A 56 10.44 13.05 -12.35
N ILE A 57 10.19 13.03 -11.05
CA ILE A 57 10.10 14.24 -10.24
C ILE A 57 11.51 14.87 -10.24
N PRO A 58 11.68 16.12 -10.72
CA PRO A 58 12.96 16.80 -10.63
C PRO A 58 13.46 16.78 -9.19
N GLN A 59 14.71 16.36 -8.97
CA GLN A 59 15.40 16.26 -7.66
C GLN A 59 15.06 15.03 -6.80
N ALA A 60 14.07 14.20 -7.15
CA ALA A 60 13.82 12.97 -6.42
C ALA A 60 14.95 11.95 -6.63
N ILE A 61 15.58 11.56 -5.53
CA ILE A 61 16.64 10.54 -5.50
C ILE A 61 16.03 9.14 -5.69
N TYR A 62 14.78 8.97 -5.25
CA TYR A 62 14.05 7.73 -5.34
C TYR A 62 12.79 7.90 -6.18
N TRP A 63 12.66 7.05 -7.19
CA TRP A 63 11.45 6.82 -7.96
C TRP A 63 10.89 5.45 -7.56
N CYS A 64 9.63 5.18 -7.88
CA CYS A 64 8.90 3.93 -7.67
C CYS A 64 7.84 3.89 -6.55
N ASN A 65 7.85 2.93 -5.61
CA ASN A 65 6.84 2.80 -4.54
C ASN A 65 7.52 2.98 -3.17
N GLY A 66 6.83 3.66 -2.27
CA GLY A 66 7.15 3.69 -0.84
C GLY A 66 6.56 2.45 -0.19
N ASP A 67 5.24 2.42 -0.03
CA ASP A 67 4.58 1.38 0.76
C ASP A 67 3.50 0.66 -0.03
N ILE A 68 3.07 -0.52 0.45
CA ILE A 68 2.05 -1.37 -0.14
C ILE A 68 1.29 -2.14 0.95
N ASP A 69 -0.04 -2.17 0.83
CA ASP A 69 -0.85 -3.15 1.55
C ASP A 69 -1.98 -3.73 0.68
N VAL A 70 -2.58 -4.83 1.12
CA VAL A 70 -3.68 -5.53 0.44
C VAL A 70 -4.99 -5.28 1.16
N GLY A 71 -6.05 -4.97 0.41
CA GLY A 71 -7.39 -4.93 0.98
C GLY A 71 -8.23 -6.10 0.47
N ARG A 72 -9.06 -6.65 1.34
CA ARG A 72 -10.03 -7.69 1.05
C ARG A 72 -11.38 -7.08 0.74
N ILE A 73 -12.18 -7.82 -0.01
CA ILE A 73 -13.57 -7.51 -0.34
C ILE A 73 -14.29 -8.84 -0.26
N GLU A 74 -15.26 -8.93 0.63
CA GLU A 74 -15.93 -10.19 0.95
C GLU A 74 -14.93 -11.35 1.18
N ASN A 75 -14.92 -12.35 0.29
CA ASN A 75 -14.02 -13.51 0.34
C ASN A 75 -13.02 -13.55 -0.84
N GLU A 76 -12.83 -12.44 -1.55
CA GLU A 76 -11.82 -12.38 -2.61
C GLU A 76 -10.42 -12.20 -1.97
N PRO A 77 -9.44 -13.08 -2.23
CA PRO A 77 -8.15 -13.06 -1.52
C PRO A 77 -7.22 -11.90 -1.91
N LEU A 78 -7.41 -11.29 -3.10
CA LEU A 78 -6.60 -10.16 -3.57
C LEU A 78 -7.38 -9.32 -4.61
N PRO A 79 -8.46 -8.62 -4.21
CA PRO A 79 -9.28 -7.81 -5.11
C PRO A 79 -8.58 -6.50 -5.48
N TYR A 80 -7.86 -5.89 -4.55
CA TYR A 80 -7.07 -4.69 -4.80
C TYR A 80 -5.86 -4.60 -3.86
N MET A 81 -4.92 -3.74 -4.24
CA MET A 81 -3.79 -3.32 -3.41
C MET A 81 -3.76 -1.80 -3.37
N VAL A 82 -3.20 -1.23 -2.31
CA VAL A 82 -3.04 0.21 -2.14
C VAL A 82 -1.59 0.54 -1.87
N ALA A 83 -1.06 1.55 -2.56
CA ALA A 83 0.35 1.87 -2.55
C ALA A 83 0.60 3.37 -2.37
N ILE A 84 1.70 3.69 -1.67
CA ILE A 84 2.29 5.04 -1.62
C ILE A 84 3.36 5.14 -2.69
N LYS A 85 3.40 6.28 -3.39
CA LYS A 85 4.43 6.55 -4.41
C LYS A 85 4.85 8.02 -4.47
N PRO A 86 6.10 8.30 -4.88
CA PRO A 86 7.24 7.39 -4.85
C PRO A 86 7.65 7.01 -3.42
N PHE A 87 8.88 6.52 -3.23
CA PHE A 87 9.48 6.37 -1.90
C PHE A 87 9.34 7.67 -1.09
N HIS A 88 8.81 7.57 0.13
CA HIS A 88 8.42 8.74 0.94
C HIS A 88 7.62 9.78 0.13
N GLY A 89 6.73 9.34 -0.75
CA GLY A 89 6.08 10.20 -1.73
C GLY A 89 4.83 10.88 -1.21
N ASN A 90 3.94 11.22 -2.13
CA ASN A 90 2.66 11.87 -1.83
C ASN A 90 1.47 11.30 -2.59
N VAL A 91 1.69 10.34 -3.49
CA VAL A 91 0.64 9.78 -4.33
C VAL A 91 0.12 8.51 -3.67
N ILE A 92 -1.17 8.50 -3.34
CA ILE A 92 -1.88 7.29 -2.95
C ILE A 92 -2.51 6.68 -4.20
N SER A 93 -2.37 5.38 -4.40
CA SER A 93 -2.95 4.70 -5.55
C SER A 93 -3.50 3.33 -5.21
N ALA A 94 -4.62 2.98 -5.84
CA ALA A 94 -5.17 1.63 -5.83
C ALA A 94 -4.79 0.89 -7.12
N TYR A 95 -4.42 -0.37 -6.98
CA TYR A 95 -4.25 -1.34 -8.06
C TYR A 95 -5.39 -2.33 -7.95
N VAL A 96 -6.36 -2.24 -8.88
CA VAL A 96 -7.57 -3.05 -8.86
C VAL A 96 -7.45 -4.17 -9.89
N LYS A 97 -7.80 -5.37 -9.47
CA LYS A 97 -7.79 -6.56 -10.30
C LYS A 97 -8.90 -6.50 -11.35
N ASN A 98 -8.54 -6.68 -12.62
CA ASN A 98 -9.51 -6.68 -13.72
C ASN A 98 -10.19 -8.05 -13.94
N THR A 99 -9.60 -9.13 -13.42
CA THR A 99 -10.07 -10.50 -13.60
C THR A 99 -10.67 -11.05 -12.31
N LYS A 100 -12.00 -11.18 -12.25
CA LYS A 100 -12.66 -11.79 -11.08
C LYS A 100 -12.21 -13.23 -10.86
N ASN A 101 -12.00 -13.62 -9.60
CA ASN A 101 -11.83 -15.02 -9.15
C ASN A 101 -10.64 -15.80 -9.76
N SER A 102 -9.62 -15.14 -10.30
CA SER A 102 -8.38 -15.80 -10.74
C SER A 102 -7.16 -15.12 -10.16
N LEU A 103 -6.28 -15.89 -9.52
CA LEU A 103 -4.95 -15.45 -9.13
C LEU A 103 -3.89 -15.68 -10.22
N LYS A 104 -4.27 -16.24 -11.37
CA LYS A 104 -3.40 -16.47 -12.52
C LYS A 104 -3.59 -15.39 -13.58
N ASN A 105 -2.49 -14.90 -14.15
CA ASN A 105 -2.46 -13.90 -15.23
C ASN A 105 -3.26 -12.63 -14.91
N ILE A 106 -3.12 -12.11 -13.69
CA ILE A 106 -3.87 -10.93 -13.26
C ILE A 106 -3.45 -9.71 -14.09
N GLN A 107 -4.45 -8.98 -14.59
CA GLN A 107 -4.23 -7.64 -15.12
C GLN A 107 -4.65 -6.61 -14.06
N TRP A 108 -3.72 -5.77 -13.66
CA TRP A 108 -3.94 -4.70 -12.70
C TRP A 108 -4.27 -3.40 -13.40
N LYS A 109 -5.34 -2.75 -12.97
CA LYS A 109 -5.67 -1.38 -13.36
C LYS A 109 -5.32 -0.44 -12.22
N ARG A 110 -4.46 0.53 -12.50
CA ARG A 110 -4.05 1.55 -11.54
C ARG A 110 -5.01 2.74 -11.54
N TYR A 111 -5.35 3.20 -10.34
CA TYR A 111 -6.06 4.45 -10.08
C TYR A 111 -5.24 5.28 -9.11
N THR A 112 -4.95 6.53 -9.48
CA THR A 112 -4.48 7.53 -8.50
C THR A 112 -5.70 7.97 -7.71
N LEU A 113 -5.63 7.83 -6.38
CA LEU A 113 -6.69 8.28 -5.49
C LEU A 113 -6.45 9.75 -5.15
N ASP A 114 -5.29 10.03 -4.55
CA ASP A 114 -4.95 11.36 -4.05
C ASP A 114 -3.47 11.69 -4.21
N VAL A 115 -3.18 12.99 -4.16
CA VAL A 115 -1.83 13.57 -4.23
C VAL A 115 -1.69 14.64 -3.15
N TYR A 116 -0.86 14.38 -2.14
CA TYR A 116 -0.75 15.22 -0.95
C TYR A 116 0.45 16.15 -0.92
N GLY A 117 0.21 17.46 -0.94
CA GLY A 117 1.29 18.44 -0.86
C GLY A 117 2.31 18.30 -2.01
N TYR A 118 3.48 18.90 -1.83
CA TYR A 118 4.56 18.87 -2.82
C TYR A 118 5.80 18.21 -2.24
N PRO A 119 6.62 17.55 -3.07
CA PRO A 119 7.93 17.08 -2.65
C PRO A 119 8.83 18.24 -2.20
N ASN A 120 9.67 18.00 -1.19
CA ASN A 120 10.72 18.90 -0.72
C ASN A 120 11.95 18.84 -1.65
N ASP A 121 13.02 19.56 -1.30
CA ASP A 121 14.26 19.63 -2.09
C ASP A 121 14.98 18.27 -2.27
N ASN A 122 14.66 17.25 -1.45
CA ASN A 122 15.15 15.88 -1.60
C ASN A 122 14.21 14.99 -2.43
N GLY A 123 13.10 15.56 -2.91
CA GLY A 123 12.03 14.86 -3.62
C GLY A 123 11.18 13.95 -2.75
N GLU A 124 11.21 14.13 -1.42
CA GLU A 124 10.34 13.42 -0.49
C GLU A 124 9.12 14.27 -0.10
N SER A 125 8.05 13.63 0.33
CA SER A 125 6.82 14.22 0.83
C SER A 125 6.22 13.41 2.00
N SER A 126 4.95 13.66 2.31
CA SER A 126 4.34 13.27 3.59
C SER A 126 3.86 11.84 3.69
N ALA A 127 3.50 11.14 2.61
CA ALA A 127 2.96 9.79 2.73
C ALA A 127 4.06 8.79 3.10
N HIS A 128 3.82 8.00 4.15
CA HIS A 128 4.84 7.10 4.68
C HIS A 128 4.39 5.66 4.93
N TYR A 129 3.13 5.43 5.32
CA TYR A 129 2.66 4.07 5.59
C TYR A 129 1.18 3.88 5.24
N ILE A 130 0.79 2.69 4.82
CA ILE A 130 -0.58 2.25 4.58
C ILE A 130 -0.83 0.98 5.38
N ALA A 131 -2.03 0.86 5.94
CA ALA A 131 -2.48 -0.36 6.56
C ALA A 131 -3.97 -0.59 6.27
N CYS A 132 -4.30 -1.79 5.78
CA CYS A 132 -5.66 -2.21 5.48
C CYS A 132 -6.30 -2.95 6.65
N GLY A 133 -7.62 -2.85 6.76
CA GLY A 133 -8.41 -3.64 7.71
C GLY A 133 -9.90 -3.30 7.64
N ASP A 134 -10.74 -4.26 8.05
CA ASP A 134 -12.19 -4.13 8.14
C ASP A 134 -12.57 -3.37 9.43
N PHE A 135 -12.56 -2.04 9.36
CA PHE A 135 -12.79 -1.18 10.52
C PHE A 135 -14.28 -1.06 10.85
N ASP A 136 -15.16 -1.16 9.85
CA ASP A 136 -16.60 -1.04 10.04
C ASP A 136 -17.39 -2.37 10.05
N LYS A 137 -16.70 -3.50 9.88
CA LYS A 137 -17.21 -4.88 9.97
C LYS A 137 -18.22 -5.23 8.89
N ASP A 138 -18.15 -4.58 7.72
CA ASP A 138 -18.99 -4.95 6.58
C ASP A 138 -18.38 -6.07 5.72
N GLY A 139 -17.14 -6.48 6.03
CA GLY A 139 -16.41 -7.54 5.34
C GLY A 139 -15.51 -7.05 4.21
N ASP A 140 -15.51 -5.75 3.94
CA ASP A 140 -14.59 -5.08 3.03
C ASP A 140 -13.52 -4.37 3.87
N ASP A 141 -12.25 -4.52 3.50
CA ASP A 141 -11.20 -3.77 4.17
C ASP A 141 -11.27 -2.29 3.73
N GLU A 142 -11.22 -1.38 4.69
CA GLU A 142 -10.75 -0.02 4.46
C GLU A 142 -9.22 0.02 4.50
N PHE A 143 -8.68 1.21 4.28
CA PHE A 143 -7.27 1.43 4.60
C PHE A 143 -7.04 2.79 5.23
N LEU A 144 -6.00 2.83 6.06
CA LEU A 144 -5.45 4.04 6.64
C LEU A 144 -4.17 4.41 5.88
N ALA A 145 -4.02 5.69 5.56
CA ALA A 145 -2.77 6.26 5.07
C ALA A 145 -2.16 7.20 6.14
N ALA A 146 -0.94 6.89 6.57
CA ALA A 146 -0.15 7.68 7.50
C ALA A 146 0.66 8.73 6.75
N LEU A 147 0.42 9.99 7.08
CA LEU A 147 1.15 11.12 6.55
C LEU A 147 1.96 11.79 7.67
N ARG A 148 3.28 11.82 7.48
CA ARG A 148 4.21 12.59 8.32
C ARG A 148 4.11 14.09 8.05
N GLU A 149 4.75 14.88 8.90
CA GLU A 149 4.95 16.31 8.70
C GLU A 149 5.44 16.63 7.26
N PRO A 150 5.10 17.81 6.70
CA PRO A 150 4.47 18.95 7.36
C PRO A 150 2.94 19.05 7.22
N SER A 151 2.33 19.82 8.10
CA SER A 151 0.98 20.37 7.95
C SER A 151 0.86 21.19 6.65
N PRO A 152 -0.29 21.17 5.94
CA PRO A 152 -1.59 20.62 6.36
C PRO A 152 -1.80 19.12 6.06
N SER A 153 -0.90 18.50 5.29
CA SER A 153 -1.07 17.12 4.81
C SER A 153 -0.82 16.06 5.89
N GLN A 154 -0.05 16.37 6.94
CA GLN A 154 0.19 15.40 8.02
C GLN A 154 -1.11 14.89 8.64
N GLY A 155 -1.13 13.65 9.09
CA GLY A 155 -2.30 13.05 9.71
C GLY A 155 -2.46 11.58 9.40
N VAL A 156 -3.66 11.07 9.71
CA VAL A 156 -4.13 9.77 9.25
C VAL A 156 -5.38 9.97 8.41
N TYR A 157 -5.39 9.36 7.23
CA TYR A 157 -6.51 9.41 6.30
C TYR A 157 -7.12 8.03 6.17
N PHE A 158 -8.44 7.95 6.35
CA PHE A 158 -9.24 6.75 6.25
C PHE A 158 -9.91 6.70 4.88
N TYR A 159 -9.80 5.56 4.21
CA TYR A 159 -10.35 5.37 2.88
C TYR A 159 -11.24 4.13 2.82
N LYS A 160 -12.45 4.30 2.28
CA LYS A 160 -13.38 3.19 2.03
C LYS A 160 -13.64 3.02 0.53
N ALA A 161 -13.51 1.79 0.03
CA ALA A 161 -13.86 1.47 -1.34
C ALA A 161 -15.37 1.62 -1.54
N ILE A 162 -15.78 2.45 -2.50
CA ILE A 162 -17.21 2.60 -2.88
C ILE A 162 -17.48 1.86 -4.18
N ASN A 163 -16.53 1.88 -5.12
CA ASN A 163 -16.60 1.13 -6.35
C ASN A 163 -15.19 0.86 -6.89
N LEU A 164 -14.65 -0.32 -6.58
CA LEU A 164 -13.31 -0.73 -7.03
C LEU A 164 -13.18 -0.75 -8.56
N THR A 165 -14.19 -1.23 -9.28
CA THR A 165 -14.11 -1.34 -10.75
C THR A 165 -13.88 0.00 -11.44
N HIS A 166 -14.27 1.10 -10.79
CA HIS A 166 -14.05 2.47 -11.26
C HIS A 166 -13.01 3.25 -10.44
N GLY A 167 -12.37 2.62 -9.45
CA GLY A 167 -11.38 3.27 -8.58
C GLY A 167 -11.98 4.35 -7.68
N LEU A 168 -13.24 4.21 -7.28
CA LEU A 168 -13.92 5.19 -6.43
C LEU A 168 -13.77 4.81 -4.96
N PHE A 169 -13.13 5.70 -4.20
CA PHE A 169 -12.97 5.60 -2.75
C PHE A 169 -13.52 6.88 -2.10
N ALA A 170 -14.09 6.73 -0.91
CA ALA A 170 -14.41 7.86 -0.03
C ALA A 170 -13.25 8.05 0.96
N GLU A 171 -12.94 9.30 1.31
CA GLU A 171 -11.80 9.68 2.14
C GLU A 171 -12.25 10.55 3.31
N TRP A 172 -11.68 10.31 4.50
CA TRP A 172 -11.82 11.16 5.67
C TRP A 172 -10.48 11.33 6.38
N LYS A 173 -10.17 12.54 6.82
CA LYS A 173 -9.04 12.77 7.74
C LYS A 173 -9.49 12.44 9.16
N VAL A 174 -8.85 11.47 9.80
CA VAL A 174 -9.23 10.96 11.13
C VAL A 174 -8.25 11.35 12.24
N SER A 175 -7.08 11.88 11.89
CA SER A 175 -6.13 12.50 12.82
C SER A 175 -5.34 13.62 12.14
N ASP A 176 -5.01 14.67 12.89
CA ASP A 176 -4.14 15.78 12.46
C ASP A 176 -2.68 15.62 12.92
N ASP A 177 -2.39 14.63 13.76
CA ASP A 177 -1.04 14.38 14.26
C ASP A 177 -0.19 13.67 13.20
N SER A 178 1.08 14.04 13.11
CA SER A 178 2.06 13.36 12.24
C SER A 178 2.08 11.86 12.52
N ALA A 179 2.00 11.05 11.47
CA ALA A 179 2.01 9.59 11.54
C ALA A 179 3.05 8.99 10.58
N ALA A 180 3.96 8.19 11.12
CA ALA A 180 4.98 7.44 10.37
C ALA A 180 4.56 6.01 10.10
N ARG A 181 3.92 5.37 11.07
CA ARG A 181 3.48 3.97 11.00
C ARG A 181 2.19 3.81 11.78
N ILE A 182 1.45 2.77 11.43
CA ILE A 182 0.17 2.42 12.01
C ILE A 182 0.26 0.97 12.49
N ALA A 183 -0.23 0.72 13.70
CA ALA A 183 -0.55 -0.62 14.16
C ALA A 183 -2.07 -0.74 14.25
N ILE A 184 -2.62 -1.81 13.66
CA ILE A 184 -4.05 -2.11 13.68
C ILE A 184 -4.27 -3.35 14.52
N VAL A 185 -5.00 -3.22 15.62
CA VAL A 185 -5.38 -4.28 16.56
C VAL A 185 -6.66 -3.84 17.27
N ASP A 186 -7.51 -4.77 17.69
CA ASP A 186 -8.53 -4.51 18.70
C ASP A 186 -7.84 -4.34 20.07
N PHE A 187 -7.50 -3.10 20.45
CA PHE A 187 -6.70 -2.81 21.64
C PHE A 187 -7.53 -2.86 22.92
N ASP A 188 -8.84 -2.65 22.84
CA ASP A 188 -9.74 -2.61 24.00
C ASP A 188 -10.69 -3.81 24.14
N TYR A 189 -10.63 -4.76 23.20
CA TYR A 189 -11.39 -6.01 23.14
C TYR A 189 -12.90 -5.82 22.88
N ASP A 190 -13.30 -4.74 22.20
CA ASP A 190 -14.69 -4.52 21.77
C ASP A 190 -15.05 -5.20 20.43
N ASN A 191 -14.09 -5.96 19.87
CA ASN A 191 -14.09 -6.62 18.57
C ASN A 191 -14.02 -5.66 17.37
N VAL A 192 -13.84 -4.36 17.54
CA VAL A 192 -13.61 -3.37 16.47
C VAL A 192 -12.10 -3.18 16.33
N LEU A 193 -11.63 -2.89 15.11
CA LEU A 193 -10.23 -2.57 14.91
C LEU A 193 -9.95 -1.14 15.41
N ASP A 194 -8.98 -1.01 16.32
CA ASP A 194 -8.39 0.26 16.66
C ASP A 194 -7.12 0.50 15.83
N SER A 195 -6.70 1.77 15.78
CA SER A 195 -5.42 2.14 15.20
C SER A 195 -4.58 2.94 16.19
N ALA A 196 -3.29 2.61 16.28
CA ALA A 196 -2.31 3.38 17.02
C ALA A 196 -1.21 3.84 16.07
N THR A 197 -0.76 5.08 16.23
CA THR A 197 0.29 5.66 15.38
C THR A 197 1.47 6.16 16.18
N ILE A 198 2.62 6.27 15.52
CA ILE A 198 3.80 6.94 16.04
C ILE A 198 4.21 8.04 15.09
N SER A 199 4.58 9.21 15.62
CA SER A 199 5.02 10.33 14.80
C SER A 199 6.38 10.07 14.17
N TYR A 200 6.59 10.67 12.99
CA TYR A 200 7.87 10.61 12.31
C TYR A 200 8.84 11.63 12.91
N SER A 201 9.87 11.16 13.62
CA SER A 201 10.94 12.00 14.13
C SER A 201 12.27 11.26 14.06
N VAL A 202 13.07 11.60 13.05
CA VAL A 202 14.41 11.05 12.85
C VAL A 202 15.41 12.20 13.03
N PRO A 203 16.24 12.20 14.10
CA PRO A 203 17.23 13.25 14.30
C PRO A 203 18.20 13.34 13.12
N SER A 204 18.44 14.56 12.64
CA SER A 204 19.44 14.89 11.61
C SER A 204 20.87 14.82 12.15
#